data_AF-A0A1H2R9E0-F1
#
_entry.id   AF-A0A1H2R9E0-F1
#
_cell.length_a   1.000
_cell.length_b   1.000
_cell.length_c   1.000
_cell.angle_alpha   90.00
_cell.angle_beta   90.00
_cell.angle_gamma   90.00
#
_symmetry.space_group_name_H-M   'P 1'
#
loop_
_entity.id
_entity.type
_entity.pdbx_description
1 polymer ?
#
loop_
_entity_poly.entity_id
_entity_poly.type
_entity_poly.pdbx_seq_one_letter_code
_entity_poly.pdbx_strand_id
1 'polypeptide(L)'
;MKIKKRILSLALAGTMALGLMQGMSMTALAEGDTSTYTLTIPSTLTVANSGWNATDGISATGTLASGKKLTVTAASANSWALKQQDGNERVSYTMKETSDGEAKTAWEFTTLPSSATLGIDVADYSTKPAGTYQDTVTFTAKVEDAAPATITVTINQSDWGSGSFTKDGVTVSAEVIDLSGVVLAGNGTFSTTLGNFTKIVVTADQFGDNGTGWSGGTWTGTPASTVSFNGGFNHVTTIVCTIVPTN
;
A
#
# COMPACT_ATOMS: atom_id res chain seq x y z
N MET A 1 3.73 39.35 2.43
CA MET A 1 4.24 38.92 3.74
C MET A 1 4.32 37.39 3.74
N LYS A 2 5.52 36.80 3.64
CA LYS A 2 5.71 35.34 3.56
C LYS A 2 5.59 34.77 4.98
N ILE A 3 4.43 34.20 5.32
CA ILE A 3 4.22 33.51 6.59
C ILE A 3 5.04 32.21 6.53
N LYS A 4 6.14 32.18 7.29
CA LYS A 4 6.91 30.97 7.56
C LYS A 4 5.99 29.98 8.29
N LYS A 5 5.49 28.96 7.59
CA LYS A 5 4.83 27.80 8.22
C LYS A 5 5.88 27.07 9.05
N ARG A 6 5.78 27.18 10.37
CA ARG A 6 6.51 26.33 11.33
C ARG A 6 5.83 24.97 11.29
N ILE A 7 6.47 24.02 10.62
CA ILE A 7 6.07 22.61 10.52
C ILE A 7 6.10 22.03 11.93
N LEU A 8 4.92 21.66 12.45
CA LEU A 8 4.77 20.89 13.67
C LEU A 8 4.03 19.61 13.30
N SER A 9 4.76 18.66 12.72
CA SER A 9 4.32 17.29 12.56
C SER A 9 4.15 16.68 13.95
N LEU A 10 2.91 16.62 14.45
CA LEU A 10 2.61 16.00 15.72
C LEU A 10 2.60 14.47 15.53
N ALA A 11 3.75 13.84 15.72
CA ALA A 11 3.84 12.39 15.85
C ALA A 11 3.17 12.03 17.19
N LEU A 12 2.02 11.35 17.13
CA LEU A 12 1.34 10.86 18.32
C LEU A 12 1.88 9.47 18.65
N ALA A 13 2.49 9.33 19.82
CA ALA A 13 3.01 8.07 20.34
C ALA A 13 2.05 7.51 21.38
N GLY A 14 1.50 6.32 21.12
CA GLY A 14 0.72 5.54 22.08
C GLY A 14 1.52 4.33 22.55
N THR A 15 1.54 4.06 23.86
CA THR A 15 2.21 2.87 24.41
C THR A 15 1.19 1.81 24.79
N MET A 16 1.35 0.60 24.25
CA MET A 16 0.68 -0.59 24.73
C MET A 16 1.62 -1.34 25.68
N ALA A 17 1.20 -1.56 26.92
CA ALA A 17 1.89 -2.41 27.88
C ALA A 17 1.26 -3.79 27.88
N LEU A 18 2.05 -4.85 27.70
CA LEU A 18 1.52 -6.22 27.83
C LEU A 18 1.39 -6.54 29.34
N GLY A 19 0.19 -6.33 29.92
CA GLY A 19 -0.07 -6.41 31.38
C GLY A 19 -1.45 -5.84 31.80
N LEU A 20 -1.78 -5.81 33.10
CA LEU A 20 -3.11 -5.46 33.63
C LEU A 20 -3.38 -3.94 33.76
N MET A 21 -3.87 -3.22 32.73
CA MET A 21 -4.49 -1.87 32.85
C MET A 21 -5.41 -1.50 31.66
N GLN A 22 -6.42 -0.63 31.85
CA GLN A 22 -7.45 -0.31 30.84
C GLN A 22 -7.00 0.70 29.74
N GLY A 23 -7.73 0.67 28.61
CA GLY A 23 -7.52 1.39 27.33
C GLY A 23 -7.21 2.88 27.39
N MET A 24 -6.35 3.38 26.49
CA MET A 24 -6.16 4.81 26.23
C MET A 24 -6.73 5.17 24.84
N SER A 25 -7.52 6.25 24.76
CA SER A 25 -7.95 6.87 23.51
C SER A 25 -7.27 8.23 23.37
N MET A 26 -6.78 8.58 22.18
CA MET A 26 -6.10 9.85 21.94
C MET A 26 -6.56 10.49 20.62
N THR A 27 -6.78 11.80 20.66
CA THR A 27 -7.15 12.62 19.48
C THR A 27 -5.93 13.41 19.01
N ALA A 28 -5.61 13.38 17.72
CA ALA A 28 -4.53 14.17 17.13
C ALA A 28 -5.03 15.02 15.95
N LEU A 29 -4.51 16.23 15.83
CA LEU A 29 -4.72 17.13 14.69
C LEU A 29 -3.50 17.03 13.77
N ALA A 30 -3.70 16.66 12.50
CA ALA A 30 -2.64 16.63 11.49
C ALA A 30 -2.51 17.98 10.76
N GLU A 31 -1.34 18.23 10.17
CA GLU A 31 -1.00 19.49 9.51
C GLU A 31 -1.79 19.71 8.20
N GLY A 32 -2.37 20.90 8.06
CA GLY A 32 -3.32 21.27 7.02
C GLY A 32 -4.74 20.99 7.49
N ASP A 33 -5.55 22.04 7.67
CA ASP A 33 -6.87 22.06 8.34
C ASP A 33 -7.97 21.13 7.74
N THR A 34 -7.61 20.13 6.94
CA THR A 34 -8.52 19.18 6.28
C THR A 34 -8.39 17.74 6.81
N SER A 35 -7.32 17.40 7.55
CA SER A 35 -7.16 16.05 8.12
C SER A 35 -7.37 16.07 9.63
N THR A 36 -8.38 15.35 10.11
CA THR A 36 -8.65 15.14 11.54
C THR A 36 -8.75 13.65 11.79
N TYR A 37 -8.09 13.12 12.83
CA TYR A 37 -8.22 11.70 13.13
C TYR A 37 -8.17 11.40 14.63
N THR A 38 -8.90 10.38 15.01
CA THR A 38 -8.82 9.73 16.32
C THR A 38 -8.32 8.33 16.10
N LEU A 39 -7.19 7.98 16.73
CA LEU A 39 -6.61 6.65 16.68
C LEU A 39 -6.87 5.95 18.02
N THR A 40 -7.40 4.75 17.96
CA THR A 40 -7.62 3.88 19.12
C THR A 40 -6.72 2.66 18.97
N ILE A 41 -5.87 2.46 19.98
CA ILE A 41 -4.93 1.33 20.09
C ILE A 41 -5.21 0.66 21.43
N PRO A 42 -5.11 -0.68 21.54
CA PRO A 42 -5.24 -1.35 22.83
C PRO A 42 -4.15 -0.86 23.77
N SER A 43 -4.51 -0.43 24.99
CA SER A 43 -3.51 -0.09 26.00
C SER A 43 -2.74 -1.31 26.48
N THR A 44 -3.40 -2.48 26.43
CA THR A 44 -2.86 -3.72 26.97
C THR A 44 -3.38 -4.95 26.26
N LEU A 45 -2.56 -6.00 26.26
CA LEU A 45 -2.91 -7.34 25.84
C LEU A 45 -2.42 -8.31 26.91
N THR A 46 -3.32 -9.11 27.46
CA THR A 46 -3.02 -10.17 28.43
C THR A 46 -2.65 -11.45 27.68
N VAL A 47 -1.46 -11.98 27.92
CA VAL A 47 -1.03 -13.26 27.35
C VAL A 47 -1.62 -14.39 28.18
N ALA A 48 -2.61 -15.09 27.64
CA ALA A 48 -3.28 -16.19 28.31
C ALA A 48 -2.55 -17.54 28.12
N ASN A 49 -1.95 -17.73 26.95
CA ASN A 49 -1.32 -18.99 26.56
C ASN A 49 -0.20 -18.75 25.53
N SER A 50 0.66 -19.74 25.33
CA SER A 50 1.51 -19.81 24.15
C SER A 50 0.64 -19.91 22.89
N GLY A 51 1.16 -19.47 21.75
CA GLY A 51 0.41 -19.35 20.51
C GLY A 51 -0.34 -18.03 20.40
N TRP A 52 -1.45 -18.04 19.67
CA TRP A 52 -2.20 -16.84 19.33
C TRP A 52 -2.94 -16.20 20.52
N ASN A 53 -2.72 -14.90 20.70
CA ASN A 53 -3.41 -14.03 21.65
C ASN A 53 -3.93 -12.80 20.91
N ALA A 54 -5.25 -12.73 20.70
CA ALA A 54 -5.90 -11.65 19.98
C ALA A 54 -6.08 -10.38 20.84
N THR A 55 -6.27 -9.23 20.17
CA THR A 55 -6.71 -7.96 20.76
C THR A 55 -7.91 -7.41 20.01
N ASP A 56 -8.45 -6.29 20.51
CA ASP A 56 -9.50 -5.52 19.84
C ASP A 56 -9.02 -4.82 18.54
N GLY A 57 -7.72 -4.91 18.22
CA GLY A 57 -7.18 -4.31 17.00
C GLY A 57 -6.86 -2.83 17.14
N ILE A 58 -6.50 -2.22 16.01
CA ILE A 58 -6.28 -0.78 15.87
C ILE A 58 -7.44 -0.22 15.06
N SER A 59 -8.01 0.90 15.47
CA SER A 59 -9.04 1.60 14.69
C SER A 59 -8.77 3.09 14.58
N ALA A 60 -9.14 3.65 13.44
CA ALA A 60 -9.02 5.07 13.17
C ALA A 60 -10.34 5.63 12.65
N THR A 61 -10.74 6.80 13.12
CA THR A 61 -11.92 7.55 12.66
C THR A 61 -11.54 9.00 12.34
N GLY A 62 -12.39 9.71 11.60
CA GLY A 62 -12.17 11.10 11.21
C GLY A 62 -12.16 11.30 9.69
N THR A 63 -11.35 12.23 9.21
CA THR A 63 -11.24 12.57 7.79
C THR A 63 -9.77 12.73 7.40
N LEU A 64 -9.41 12.20 6.22
CA LEU A 64 -8.12 12.43 5.59
C LEU A 64 -8.30 13.37 4.40
N ALA A 65 -7.39 14.30 4.22
CA ALA A 65 -7.33 15.11 3.02
C ALA A 65 -7.15 14.23 1.76
N SER A 66 -7.63 14.70 0.62
CA SER A 66 -7.42 14.02 -0.67
C SER A 66 -5.93 13.74 -0.90
N GLY A 67 -5.61 12.52 -1.32
CA GLY A 67 -4.24 12.07 -1.57
C GLY A 67 -3.41 11.79 -0.31
N LYS A 68 -3.98 11.83 0.90
CA LYS A 68 -3.29 11.47 2.15
C LYS A 68 -3.65 10.08 2.64
N LYS A 69 -2.77 9.50 3.45
CA LYS A 69 -3.00 8.29 4.24
C LYS A 69 -2.56 8.49 5.68
N LEU A 70 -3.18 7.75 6.60
CA LEU A 70 -2.69 7.58 7.97
C LEU A 70 -1.86 6.30 8.02
N THR A 71 -0.58 6.41 8.40
CA THR A 71 0.28 5.28 8.67
C THR A 71 0.48 5.11 10.17
N VAL A 72 0.45 3.87 10.63
CA VAL A 72 0.71 3.49 12.02
C VAL A 72 1.80 2.43 12.04
N THR A 73 2.86 2.65 12.80
CA THR A 73 3.96 1.69 12.95
C THR A 73 4.13 1.30 14.41
N ALA A 74 4.51 0.06 14.67
CA ALA A 74 4.74 -0.49 16.00
C ALA A 74 6.22 -0.81 16.23
N ALA A 75 6.73 -0.47 17.40
CA ALA A 75 8.08 -0.79 17.84
C ALA A 75 8.07 -1.37 19.26
N SER A 76 8.69 -2.54 19.44
CA SER A 76 8.85 -3.17 20.75
C SER A 76 10.10 -2.65 21.47
N ALA A 77 9.97 -2.37 22.76
CA ALA A 77 11.08 -1.98 23.64
C ALA A 77 12.07 -3.13 23.89
N ASN A 78 11.62 -4.38 23.77
CA ASN A 78 12.42 -5.57 24.06
C ASN A 78 12.71 -6.46 22.84
N SER A 79 12.61 -5.90 21.62
CA SER A 79 12.88 -6.63 20.37
C SER A 79 11.93 -7.80 20.15
N TRP A 80 10.63 -7.56 20.34
CA TRP A 80 9.54 -8.53 20.17
C TRP A 80 9.69 -9.74 21.11
N ALA A 81 10.02 -9.46 22.37
CA ALA A 81 10.11 -10.46 23.42
C ALA A 81 9.52 -9.94 24.74
N LEU A 82 8.74 -10.77 25.42
CA LEU A 82 8.34 -10.55 26.80
C LEU A 82 9.57 -10.76 27.68
N LYS A 83 10.05 -9.71 28.33
CA LYS A 83 11.20 -9.76 29.23
C LYS A 83 10.73 -10.00 30.67
N GLN A 84 11.35 -10.94 31.37
CA GLN A 84 11.13 -11.12 32.80
C GLN A 84 11.52 -9.84 33.57
N GLN A 85 10.67 -9.36 34.47
CA GLN A 85 10.95 -8.12 35.20
C GLN A 85 12.17 -8.24 36.13
N ASP A 86 12.24 -9.35 36.88
CA ASP A 86 13.27 -9.58 37.89
C ASP A 86 14.42 -10.46 37.39
N GLY A 87 14.55 -10.64 36.07
CA GLY A 87 15.54 -11.54 35.48
C GLY A 87 15.90 -11.20 34.04
N ASN A 88 16.63 -12.12 33.41
CA ASN A 88 17.11 -11.98 32.03
C ASN A 88 16.40 -12.91 31.04
N GLU A 89 15.42 -13.69 31.52
CA GLU A 89 14.66 -14.58 30.66
C GLU A 89 13.75 -13.81 29.71
N ARG A 90 13.56 -14.40 28.54
CA ARG A 90 12.81 -13.82 27.43
C ARG A 90 11.92 -14.87 26.78
N VAL A 91 10.70 -14.46 26.45
CA VAL A 91 9.76 -15.23 25.64
C VAL A 91 9.49 -14.44 24.37
N SER A 92 9.97 -14.95 23.23
CA SER A 92 9.75 -14.30 21.94
C SER A 92 8.28 -14.32 21.56
N TYR A 93 7.83 -13.28 20.87
CA TYR A 93 6.51 -13.28 20.25
C TYR A 93 6.58 -12.60 18.87
N THR A 94 5.60 -12.89 18.03
CA THR A 94 5.44 -12.24 16.72
C THR A 94 4.14 -11.47 16.70
N MET A 95 4.18 -10.18 16.36
CA MET A 95 2.96 -9.39 16.13
C MET A 95 2.39 -9.69 14.76
N LYS A 96 1.10 -10.00 14.66
CA LYS A 96 0.41 -10.39 13.42
C LYS A 96 -1.02 -9.82 13.39
N GLU A 97 -1.65 -9.83 12.22
CA GLU A 97 -3.07 -9.47 12.09
C GLU A 97 -4.01 -10.64 12.39
N THR A 98 -3.57 -11.87 12.15
CA THR A 98 -4.35 -13.11 12.33
C THR A 98 -3.46 -14.24 12.84
N SER A 99 -4.07 -15.33 13.33
CA SER A 99 -3.36 -16.52 13.85
C SER A 99 -2.36 -17.10 12.85
N ASP A 100 -2.78 -17.22 11.59
CA ASP A 100 -2.00 -17.80 10.49
C ASP A 100 -1.30 -16.72 9.64
N GLY A 101 -1.34 -15.47 10.11
CA GLY A 101 -0.77 -14.34 9.41
C GLY A 101 0.75 -14.25 9.53
N GLU A 102 1.33 -13.49 8.61
CA GLU A 102 2.74 -13.10 8.69
C GLU A 102 2.97 -12.01 9.72
N ALA A 103 4.24 -11.83 10.10
CA ALA A 103 4.65 -10.75 10.98
C ALA A 103 4.25 -9.39 10.38
N LYS A 104 3.60 -8.55 11.19
CA LYS A 104 3.15 -7.22 10.77
C LYS A 104 3.31 -6.19 11.88
N THR A 105 3.95 -5.09 11.53
CA THR A 105 4.29 -3.99 12.45
C THR A 105 3.96 -2.62 11.87
N ALA A 106 3.24 -2.58 10.74
CA ALA A 106 2.84 -1.35 10.07
C ALA A 106 1.46 -1.50 9.41
N TRP A 107 0.66 -0.44 9.48
CA TRP A 107 -0.68 -0.34 8.89
C TRP A 107 -0.83 0.96 8.13
N GLU A 108 -1.56 0.91 7.03
CA GLU A 108 -1.90 2.08 6.22
C GLU A 108 -3.41 2.18 6.06
N PHE A 109 -3.96 3.36 6.37
CA PHE A 109 -5.36 3.68 6.19
C PHE A 109 -5.49 4.83 5.19
N THR A 110 -6.03 4.53 4.01
CA THR A 110 -6.30 5.53 2.95
C THR A 110 -7.71 6.10 3.04
N THR A 111 -8.59 5.48 3.83
CA THR A 111 -9.96 5.91 4.10
C THR A 111 -10.28 5.70 5.57
N LEU A 112 -11.17 6.53 6.13
CA LEU A 112 -11.65 6.45 7.51
C LEU A 112 -13.19 6.50 7.52
N PRO A 113 -13.87 5.79 8.44
CA PRO A 113 -13.32 4.94 9.48
C PRO A 113 -12.70 3.65 8.94
N SER A 114 -11.67 3.15 9.63
CA SER A 114 -11.03 1.87 9.29
C SER A 114 -10.50 1.17 10.53
N SER A 115 -10.35 -0.15 10.45
CA SER A 115 -9.83 -0.98 11.53
C SER A 115 -8.96 -2.11 10.99
N ALA A 116 -7.93 -2.46 11.73
CA ALA A 116 -7.10 -3.63 11.47
C ALA A 116 -7.10 -4.53 12.70
N THR A 117 -7.20 -5.85 12.49
CA THR A 117 -7.03 -6.83 13.57
C THR A 117 -5.58 -6.86 14.02
N LEU A 118 -5.37 -7.19 15.28
CA LEU A 118 -4.05 -7.25 15.88
C LEU A 118 -4.02 -8.36 16.92
N GLY A 119 -2.93 -9.09 16.97
CA GLY A 119 -2.61 -10.00 18.07
C GLY A 119 -1.13 -10.32 18.08
N ILE A 120 -0.75 -11.16 19.03
CA ILE A 120 0.61 -11.69 19.11
C ILE A 120 0.57 -13.21 19.16
N ASP A 121 1.54 -13.82 18.49
CA ASP A 121 1.81 -15.26 18.54
C ASP A 121 3.03 -15.48 19.43
N VAL A 122 2.79 -16.03 20.62
CA VAL A 122 3.80 -16.16 21.69
C VAL A 122 4.45 -17.54 21.59
N ALA A 123 5.78 -17.58 21.59
CA ALA A 123 6.52 -18.85 21.59
C ALA A 123 6.19 -19.71 22.81
N ASP A 124 6.41 -21.03 22.71
CA ASP A 124 6.31 -21.91 23.87
C ASP A 124 7.24 -21.43 24.99
N TYR A 125 6.69 -21.37 26.21
CA TYR A 125 7.37 -20.94 27.42
C TYR A 125 7.23 -21.97 28.55
N SER A 126 6.81 -23.20 28.25
CA SER A 126 6.66 -24.30 29.21
C SER A 126 7.93 -24.59 30.05
N THR A 127 9.10 -24.25 29.53
CA THR A 127 10.42 -24.45 30.17
C THR A 127 10.95 -23.20 30.87
N LYS A 128 10.23 -22.07 30.81
CA LYS A 128 10.67 -20.80 31.37
C LYS A 128 10.36 -20.72 32.87
N PRO A 129 11.21 -20.08 33.69
CA PRO A 129 10.97 -19.96 35.12
C PRO A 129 9.72 -19.10 35.36
N ALA A 130 9.03 -19.38 36.47
CA ALA A 130 7.91 -18.58 36.92
C ALA A 130 8.34 -17.12 37.16
N GLY A 131 7.45 -16.19 36.82
CA GLY A 131 7.68 -14.76 37.01
C GLY A 131 6.81 -13.93 36.08
N THR A 132 6.89 -12.62 36.25
CA THR A 132 6.17 -11.66 35.40
C THR A 132 7.01 -11.31 34.18
N TYR A 133 6.47 -11.56 32.99
CA TYR A 133 7.10 -11.22 31.71
C TYR A 133 6.28 -10.13 31.02
N GLN A 134 6.94 -9.05 30.60
CA GLN A 134 6.26 -7.92 29.98
C GLN A 134 7.08 -7.35 28.82
N ASP A 135 6.38 -6.68 27.91
CA ASP A 135 6.97 -5.82 26.91
C ASP A 135 6.13 -4.55 26.76
N THR A 136 6.74 -3.49 26.25
CA THR A 136 6.07 -2.25 25.88
C THR A 136 6.22 -2.03 24.39
N VAL A 137 5.09 -1.92 23.70
CA VAL A 137 5.05 -1.62 22.26
C VAL A 137 4.59 -0.18 22.08
N THR A 138 5.40 0.60 21.37
CA THR A 138 5.07 1.98 21.01
C THR A 138 4.51 2.01 19.59
N PHE A 139 3.30 2.56 19.45
CA PHE A 139 2.67 2.83 18.17
C PHE A 139 2.88 4.30 17.80
N THR A 140 3.38 4.55 16.59
CA THR A 140 3.59 5.89 16.04
C THR A 140 2.65 6.11 14.88
N ALA A 141 1.82 7.14 14.98
CA ALA A 141 0.88 7.52 13.92
C ALA A 141 1.39 8.74 13.14
N LYS A 142 1.23 8.72 11.81
CA LYS A 142 1.61 9.83 10.92
C LYS A 142 0.63 9.94 9.76
N VAL A 143 0.23 11.17 9.44
CA VAL A 143 -0.44 11.45 8.16
C VAL A 143 0.62 11.83 7.13
N GLU A 144 0.62 11.16 5.99
CA GLU A 144 1.56 11.40 4.90
C GLU A 144 0.89 11.25 3.53
N ASP A 145 1.63 11.57 2.47
CA ASP A 145 1.15 11.37 1.11
C ASP A 145 0.92 9.88 0.83
N ALA A 146 -0.28 9.57 0.36
CA ALA A 146 -0.53 8.27 -0.24
C ALA A 146 0.25 8.18 -1.55
N ALA A 147 0.74 6.99 -1.90
CA ALA A 147 1.17 6.77 -3.26
C ALA A 147 -0.01 7.06 -4.20
N PRO A 148 0.20 7.75 -5.34
CA PRO A 148 -0.90 8.01 -6.26
C PRO A 148 -1.54 6.68 -6.66
N ALA A 149 -2.87 6.59 -6.55
CA ALA A 149 -3.58 5.41 -6.97
C ALA A 149 -3.32 5.18 -8.46
N THR A 150 -2.91 3.96 -8.83
CA THR A 150 -2.72 3.60 -10.23
C THR A 150 -4.08 3.58 -10.92
N ILE A 151 -4.16 4.23 -12.08
CA ILE A 151 -5.31 4.14 -12.97
C ILE A 151 -5.06 2.98 -13.94
N THR A 152 -6.04 2.09 -14.07
CA THR A 152 -6.02 1.03 -15.08
C THR A 152 -6.98 1.41 -16.19
N VAL A 153 -6.47 1.53 -17.41
CA VAL A 153 -7.29 1.70 -18.61
C VAL A 153 -7.23 0.41 -19.41
N THR A 154 -8.39 -0.19 -19.66
CA THR A 154 -8.54 -1.38 -20.49
C THR A 154 -9.19 -0.96 -21.81
N ILE A 155 -8.52 -1.26 -22.92
CA ILE A 155 -9.01 -1.01 -24.26
C ILE A 155 -9.26 -2.36 -24.94
N ASN A 156 -10.49 -2.62 -25.33
CA ASN A 156 -10.89 -3.83 -26.05
C ASN A 156 -11.04 -3.54 -27.54
N GLN A 157 -11.09 -4.58 -28.37
CA GLN A 157 -11.30 -4.44 -29.82
C GLN A 157 -12.52 -3.58 -30.19
N SER A 158 -13.59 -3.63 -29.39
CA SER A 158 -14.80 -2.83 -29.62
C SER A 158 -14.59 -1.31 -29.48
N ASP A 159 -13.51 -0.90 -28.82
CA ASP A 159 -13.18 0.51 -28.57
C ASP A 159 -12.37 1.14 -29.72
N TRP A 160 -12.02 0.37 -30.75
CA TRP A 160 -11.06 0.79 -31.76
C TRP A 160 -11.69 1.63 -32.86
N GLY A 161 -10.92 2.63 -33.30
CA GLY A 161 -11.22 3.52 -34.43
C GLY A 161 -10.24 3.32 -35.57
N SER A 162 -10.47 4.03 -36.68
CA SER A 162 -9.55 4.02 -37.82
C SER A 162 -8.35 4.94 -37.59
N GLY A 163 -7.14 4.44 -37.85
CA GLY A 163 -5.87 5.19 -37.83
C GLY A 163 -5.32 5.53 -36.43
N SER A 164 -6.16 5.91 -35.48
CA SER A 164 -5.82 6.00 -34.06
C SER A 164 -7.09 5.82 -33.22
N PHE A 165 -6.94 5.37 -31.97
CA PHE A 165 -8.07 5.30 -31.05
C PHE A 165 -7.69 5.84 -29.68
N THR A 166 -8.69 6.42 -29.01
CA THR A 166 -8.54 6.99 -27.68
C THR A 166 -9.63 6.45 -26.77
N LYS A 167 -9.24 5.97 -25.60
CA LYS A 167 -10.13 5.50 -24.55
C LYS A 167 -9.63 6.02 -23.22
N ASP A 168 -10.50 6.67 -22.46
CA ASP A 168 -10.26 7.11 -21.08
C ASP A 168 -8.90 7.83 -20.89
N GLY A 169 -8.55 8.73 -21.81
CA GLY A 169 -7.31 9.51 -21.73
C GLY A 169 -6.04 8.74 -22.13
N VAL A 170 -6.16 7.55 -22.71
CA VAL A 170 -5.08 6.82 -23.39
C VAL A 170 -5.34 6.83 -24.90
N THR A 171 -4.33 7.22 -25.67
CA THR A 171 -4.37 7.21 -27.14
C THR A 171 -3.34 6.22 -27.67
N VAL A 172 -3.77 5.36 -28.60
CA VAL A 172 -2.89 4.44 -29.33
C VAL A 172 -2.86 4.87 -30.80
N SER A 173 -1.65 5.06 -31.32
CA SER A 173 -1.38 5.35 -32.72
C SER A 173 -0.41 4.33 -33.29
N ALA A 174 -0.59 3.94 -34.54
CA ALA A 174 0.37 3.13 -35.29
C ALA A 174 0.40 3.61 -36.74
N GLU A 175 1.50 3.36 -37.44
CA GLU A 175 1.57 3.56 -38.90
C GLU A 175 0.50 2.74 -39.63
N VAL A 176 0.24 1.51 -39.17
CA VAL A 176 -0.80 0.65 -39.70
C VAL A 176 -1.72 0.20 -38.57
N ILE A 177 -3.00 0.57 -38.68
CA ILE A 177 -4.09 0.00 -37.89
C ILE A 177 -5.05 -0.69 -38.86
N ASP A 178 -5.00 -2.02 -38.90
CA ASP A 178 -5.94 -2.85 -39.66
C ASP A 178 -6.96 -3.45 -38.71
N LEU A 179 -8.22 -3.00 -38.80
CA LEU A 179 -9.32 -3.48 -37.97
C LEU A 179 -9.82 -4.87 -38.40
N SER A 180 -9.52 -5.31 -39.62
CA SER A 180 -9.96 -6.61 -40.16
C SER A 180 -9.10 -7.77 -39.66
N GLY A 181 -7.80 -7.53 -39.47
CA GLY A 181 -6.83 -8.46 -38.88
C GLY A 181 -6.38 -8.06 -37.46
N VAL A 182 -6.90 -6.95 -36.94
CA VAL A 182 -6.65 -6.49 -35.58
C VAL A 182 -5.12 -6.33 -35.35
N VAL A 183 -4.52 -5.54 -36.23
CA VAL A 183 -3.06 -5.35 -36.32
C VAL A 183 -2.70 -3.92 -35.93
N LEU A 184 -1.74 -3.80 -35.02
CA LEU A 184 -1.02 -2.56 -34.73
C LEU A 184 0.40 -2.75 -35.25
N ALA A 185 0.76 -2.17 -36.39
CA ALA A 185 2.07 -2.42 -37.02
C ALA A 185 2.82 -1.15 -37.41
N GLY A 186 4.12 -1.33 -37.61
CA GLY A 186 5.08 -0.27 -37.88
C GLY A 186 5.46 0.49 -36.61
N ASN A 187 5.86 1.75 -36.78
CA ASN A 187 6.10 2.63 -35.64
C ASN A 187 4.77 3.08 -35.03
N GLY A 188 4.66 2.97 -33.71
CA GLY A 188 3.49 3.43 -32.99
C GLY A 188 3.79 3.94 -31.60
N THR A 189 2.78 4.55 -30.98
CA THR A 189 2.87 5.10 -29.64
C THR A 189 1.62 4.81 -28.83
N PHE A 190 1.84 4.56 -27.55
CA PHE A 190 0.86 4.73 -26.49
C PHE A 190 1.14 6.07 -25.84
N SER A 191 0.13 6.92 -25.71
CA SER A 191 0.24 8.20 -25.00
C SER A 191 -0.91 8.36 -24.01
N THR A 192 -0.69 9.11 -22.93
CA THR A 192 -1.75 9.38 -21.96
C THR A 192 -1.71 10.81 -21.43
N THR A 193 -2.89 11.36 -21.16
CA THR A 193 -3.08 12.63 -20.43
C THR A 193 -3.31 12.41 -18.93
N LEU A 194 -3.30 11.16 -18.45
CA LEU A 194 -3.61 10.82 -17.07
C LEU A 194 -2.37 10.78 -16.17
N GLY A 195 -1.16 10.78 -16.72
CA GLY A 195 0.09 10.69 -15.98
C GLY A 195 1.16 9.94 -16.75
N ASN A 196 1.85 9.02 -16.08
CA ASN A 196 2.90 8.19 -16.68
C ASN A 196 2.52 6.71 -16.67
N PHE A 197 2.69 6.03 -17.80
CA PHE A 197 2.60 4.58 -17.85
C PHE A 197 3.70 3.96 -16.98
N THR A 198 3.33 3.00 -16.14
CA THR A 198 4.28 2.13 -15.43
C THR A 198 4.29 0.72 -16.01
N LYS A 199 3.21 0.36 -16.72
CA LYS A 199 3.09 -0.92 -17.44
C LYS A 199 2.10 -0.79 -18.58
N ILE A 200 2.38 -1.45 -19.69
CA ILE A 200 1.42 -1.67 -20.78
C ILE A 200 1.44 -3.16 -21.10
N VAL A 201 0.27 -3.77 -21.23
CA VAL A 201 0.11 -5.17 -21.64
C VAL A 201 -0.80 -5.21 -22.85
N VAL A 202 -0.26 -5.68 -23.97
CA VAL A 202 -0.98 -5.97 -25.20
C VAL A 202 -1.13 -7.48 -25.29
N THR A 203 -2.37 -7.97 -25.23
CA THR A 203 -2.67 -9.38 -25.46
C THR A 203 -2.87 -9.58 -26.95
N ALA A 204 -2.03 -10.40 -27.57
CA ALA A 204 -2.01 -10.65 -29.00
C ALA A 204 -1.53 -12.08 -29.30
N ASP A 205 -1.80 -12.59 -30.49
CA ASP A 205 -1.35 -13.93 -30.90
C ASP A 205 0.10 -13.94 -31.37
N GLN A 206 0.57 -12.80 -31.90
CA GLN A 206 1.93 -12.66 -32.40
C GLN A 206 2.49 -11.28 -32.06
N PHE A 207 3.78 -11.26 -31.75
CA PHE A 207 4.52 -10.07 -31.33
C PHE A 207 5.71 -9.87 -32.27
N GLY A 208 5.88 -8.66 -32.77
CA GLY A 208 7.10 -8.20 -33.42
C GLY A 208 8.19 -7.84 -32.40
N ASP A 209 9.33 -7.36 -32.91
CA ASP A 209 10.34 -6.73 -32.08
C ASP A 209 9.87 -5.32 -31.69
N ASN A 210 9.15 -5.25 -30.57
CA ASN A 210 8.46 -4.06 -30.09
C ASN A 210 9.39 -2.94 -29.60
N GLY A 211 10.70 -3.17 -29.56
CA GLY A 211 11.70 -2.18 -29.17
C GLY A 211 11.93 -2.10 -27.67
N THR A 212 12.62 -1.05 -27.23
CA THR A 212 13.13 -0.95 -25.86
C THR A 212 12.04 -0.94 -24.79
N GLY A 213 12.23 -1.77 -23.77
CA GLY A 213 11.30 -1.91 -22.64
C GLY A 213 10.16 -2.90 -22.88
N TRP A 214 10.03 -3.45 -24.10
CA TRP A 214 9.08 -4.48 -24.43
C TRP A 214 9.68 -5.89 -24.28
N SER A 215 8.88 -6.81 -23.77
CA SER A 215 9.10 -8.25 -23.78
C SER A 215 7.79 -8.91 -24.23
N GLY A 216 7.77 -9.37 -25.49
CA GLY A 216 6.53 -9.76 -26.16
C GLY A 216 5.50 -8.62 -26.16
N GLY A 217 4.31 -8.90 -25.64
CA GLY A 217 3.23 -7.92 -25.50
C GLY A 217 3.32 -7.02 -24.27
N THR A 218 4.34 -7.14 -23.42
CA THR A 218 4.41 -6.37 -22.17
C THR A 218 5.52 -5.33 -22.22
N TRP A 219 5.19 -4.08 -21.89
CA TRP A 219 6.16 -3.03 -21.63
C TRP A 219 6.28 -2.74 -20.14
N THR A 220 7.52 -2.71 -19.64
CA THR A 220 7.88 -2.26 -18.28
C THR A 220 9.18 -1.46 -18.35
N GLY A 221 9.08 -0.16 -18.63
CA GLY A 221 10.21 0.74 -18.73
C GLY A 221 10.21 1.82 -17.65
N THR A 222 11.07 2.83 -17.82
CA THR A 222 11.03 4.03 -16.98
C THR A 222 9.68 4.73 -17.19
N PRO A 223 8.97 5.14 -16.12
CA PRO A 223 7.65 5.73 -16.27
C PRO A 223 7.64 6.92 -17.24
N ALA A 224 6.71 6.92 -18.18
CA ALA A 224 6.62 7.93 -19.23
C ALA A 224 5.17 8.16 -19.66
N SER A 225 4.82 9.39 -20.04
CA SER A 225 3.50 9.74 -20.59
C SER A 225 3.32 9.25 -22.03
N THR A 226 4.42 8.86 -22.69
CA THR A 226 4.44 8.31 -24.04
C THR A 226 5.40 7.12 -24.10
N VAL A 227 4.95 6.00 -24.65
CA VAL A 227 5.74 4.79 -24.88
C VAL A 227 5.64 4.42 -26.34
N SER A 228 6.78 4.34 -27.02
CA SER A 228 6.85 3.91 -28.41
C SER A 228 6.94 2.39 -28.53
N PHE A 229 6.47 1.87 -29.65
CA PHE A 229 6.77 0.52 -30.12
C PHE A 229 7.18 0.54 -31.59
N ASN A 230 7.94 -0.46 -32.02
CA ASN A 230 8.33 -0.70 -33.41
C ASN A 230 7.91 -2.12 -33.81
N GLY A 231 7.72 -2.44 -35.08
CA GLY A 231 7.29 -3.79 -35.48
C GLY A 231 5.77 -3.95 -35.37
N GLY A 232 5.25 -4.42 -34.23
CA GLY A 232 3.81 -4.49 -34.03
C GLY A 232 3.24 -5.71 -33.30
N PHE A 233 1.91 -5.75 -33.25
CA PHE A 233 1.10 -6.73 -32.56
C PHE A 233 -0.02 -7.21 -33.49
N ASN A 234 -0.14 -8.52 -33.70
CA ASN A 234 -1.19 -9.10 -34.57
C ASN A 234 -2.25 -9.84 -33.75
N HIS A 235 -3.51 -9.73 -34.17
CA HIS A 235 -4.68 -10.26 -33.46
C HIS A 235 -4.76 -9.76 -32.01
N VAL A 236 -4.56 -8.45 -31.81
CA VAL A 236 -4.64 -7.84 -30.47
C VAL A 236 -6.06 -7.95 -29.89
N THR A 237 -6.23 -8.58 -28.74
CA THR A 237 -7.57 -8.72 -28.10
C THR A 237 -7.84 -7.62 -27.11
N THR A 238 -6.84 -7.31 -26.27
CA THR A 238 -6.96 -6.36 -25.19
C THR A 238 -5.66 -5.62 -25.00
N ILE A 239 -5.75 -4.34 -24.63
CA ILE A 239 -4.65 -3.52 -24.16
C ILE A 239 -4.99 -3.07 -22.73
N VAL A 240 -4.07 -3.29 -21.80
CA VAL A 240 -4.20 -2.86 -20.42
C VAL A 240 -3.04 -1.93 -20.09
N CYS A 241 -3.37 -0.68 -19.79
CA CYS A 241 -2.42 0.34 -19.39
C CYS A 241 -2.53 0.60 -17.88
N THR A 242 -1.40 0.52 -17.17
CA THR A 242 -1.29 0.94 -15.77
C THR A 242 -0.57 2.29 -15.72
N ILE A 243 -1.23 3.27 -15.13
CA ILE A 243 -0.80 4.68 -15.14
C ILE A 243 -0.70 5.18 -13.70
N VAL A 244 0.40 5.85 -13.37
CA VAL A 244 0.53 6.62 -12.13
C VAL A 244 0.25 8.09 -12.45
N PRO A 245 -0.76 8.72 -11.82
CA PRO A 245 -1.05 10.13 -12.04
C PRO A 245 0.14 11.03 -11.69
N THR A 246 0.42 11.98 -12.56
CA THR A 246 1.31 13.10 -12.27
C THR A 246 0.44 14.29 -11.87
N ASN A 247 0.45 14.64 -10.59
CA ASN A 247 -0.26 15.82 -10.06
C ASN A 247 0.24 17.14 -10.68
#